data_AF-A0A6G1E3N5-F1
#
_entry.id   AF-A0A6G1E3N5-F1
#
_cell.length_a   1.000
_cell.length_b   1.000
_cell.length_c   1.000
_cell.angle_alpha   90.00
_cell.angle_beta   90.00
_cell.angle_gamma   90.00
#
_symmetry.space_group_name_H-M   'P 1'
#
loop_
_entity.id
_entity.type
_entity.pdbx_description
1 polymer ?
#
loop_
_entity_poly.entity_id
_entity_poly.type
_entity_poly.pdbx_seq_one_letter_code
_entity_poly.pdbx_strand_id
1 'polypeptide(L)'
;MTKVSTDSMESTIELDSSPTYPLGYGGQLHAILQQRGAQPLPVPTIAICAHDPDLLRPFVTPGALDPFAALVFTSRSGISALSRALPSSPARCPISDAASALPFTVVALGSDADLLDGAFLSRLCRDAAAGRVSVLVPDVPTPAGLVEALGSGSGRRVLCPVPDVVSLREPPVVPGFLAGLEAAGWVAVRAPAYIMSWAGPRCAEALVAAEAAPPDAVVFTSTAEVEGLLKGLENECMCT
;
A
#
# COMPACT_ATOMS: atom_id res chain seq x y z
N MET A 1 46.98 -18.62 -24.47
CA MET A 1 46.43 -17.25 -24.56
C MET A 1 45.13 -17.29 -25.32
N THR A 2 43.99 -17.34 -24.62
CA THR A 2 42.78 -16.57 -24.93
C THR A 2 41.95 -16.52 -23.65
N LYS A 3 41.73 -15.31 -23.14
CA LYS A 3 41.00 -14.99 -21.91
C LYS A 3 39.54 -14.82 -22.32
N VAL A 4 38.63 -15.65 -21.80
CA VAL A 4 37.18 -15.43 -21.95
C VAL A 4 36.74 -14.63 -20.73
N SER A 5 36.34 -13.39 -21.01
CA SER A 5 35.81 -12.44 -20.04
C SER A 5 34.40 -12.89 -19.65
N THR A 6 34.22 -13.23 -18.38
CA THR A 6 32.90 -13.27 -17.73
C THR A 6 32.60 -11.85 -17.28
N ASP A 7 31.73 -11.18 -18.01
CA ASP A 7 31.18 -9.89 -17.61
C ASP A 7 29.95 -10.16 -16.74
N SER A 8 30.17 -10.15 -15.42
CA SER A 8 29.09 -10.16 -14.43
C SER A 8 28.54 -8.74 -14.35
N MET A 9 27.36 -8.53 -14.94
CA MET A 9 26.55 -7.35 -14.64
C MET A 9 26.04 -7.47 -13.20
N GLU A 10 26.83 -6.94 -12.26
CA GLU A 10 26.38 -6.52 -10.95
C GLU A 10 25.32 -5.42 -11.14
N SER A 11 24.04 -5.81 -11.11
CA SER A 11 22.98 -4.83 -10.92
C SER A 11 22.98 -4.45 -9.44
N THR A 12 23.53 -3.28 -9.18
CA THR A 12 23.50 -2.60 -7.90
C THR A 12 22.03 -2.39 -7.53
N ILE A 13 21.54 -3.16 -6.56
CA ILE A 13 20.30 -2.85 -5.85
C ILE A 13 20.64 -1.66 -4.97
N GLU A 14 20.18 -0.47 -5.36
CA GLU A 14 20.16 0.70 -4.49
C GLU A 14 19.21 0.39 -3.32
N LEU A 15 19.79 -0.12 -2.24
CA LEU A 15 19.24 0.05 -0.91
C LEU A 15 19.27 1.56 -0.64
N ASP A 16 18.11 2.22 -0.78
CA ASP A 16 17.91 3.58 -0.30
C ASP A 16 18.21 3.58 1.22
N SER A 17 19.47 3.89 1.50
CA SER A 17 20.12 3.90 2.79
C SER A 17 20.19 5.35 3.25
N SER A 18 19.02 5.99 3.36
CA SER A 18 18.88 7.28 4.02
C SER A 18 18.09 7.09 5.34
N PRO A 19 18.62 7.51 6.51
CA PRO A 19 17.96 7.37 7.82
C PRO A 19 16.81 8.37 8.04
N THR A 20 16.36 9.04 6.98
CA THR A 20 15.21 9.94 7.01
C THR A 20 13.97 9.16 6.61
N TYR A 21 13.25 8.61 7.60
CA TYR A 21 11.87 8.13 7.44
C TYR A 21 11.01 9.23 6.81
N PRO A 22 10.68 9.21 5.50
CA PRO A 22 9.86 10.26 4.94
C PRO A 22 8.40 9.84 5.07
N LEU A 23 7.61 10.65 5.78
CA LEU A 23 6.16 10.82 5.57
C LEU A 23 5.26 9.57 5.73
N GLY A 24 5.72 8.54 6.43
CA GLY A 24 4.88 7.42 6.87
C GLY A 24 4.31 7.61 8.28
N TYR A 25 3.33 6.78 8.66
CA TYR A 25 2.74 6.78 10.00
C TYR A 25 3.80 6.69 11.12
N GLY A 26 4.83 5.86 10.92
CA GLY A 26 5.95 5.73 11.85
C GLY A 26 6.75 7.02 12.07
N GLY A 27 6.94 7.83 11.03
CA GLY A 27 7.64 9.12 11.14
C GLY A 27 6.87 10.15 11.95
N GLN A 28 5.54 10.21 11.75
CA GLN A 28 4.68 11.12 12.51
C GLN A 28 4.62 10.71 13.99
N LEU A 29 4.46 9.41 14.28
CA LEU A 29 4.48 8.90 15.64
C LEU A 29 5.83 9.17 16.33
N HIS A 30 6.94 8.94 15.62
CA HIS A 30 8.29 9.24 16.11
C HIS A 30 8.45 10.70 16.52
N ALA A 31 8.03 11.63 15.66
CA ALA A 31 8.10 13.07 15.94
C ALA A 31 7.26 13.46 17.17
N ILE A 32 6.05 12.91 17.31
CA ILE A 32 5.18 13.17 18.47
C ILE A 32 5.81 12.63 19.76
N LEU A 33 6.39 11.43 19.73
CA LEU A 33 7.05 10.82 20.89
C LEU A 33 8.28 11.62 21.33
N GLN A 34 9.11 12.06 20.39
CA GLN A 34 10.25 12.94 20.68
C GLN A 34 9.82 14.27 21.31
N GLN A 35 8.76 14.89 20.80
CA GLN A 35 8.21 16.12 21.37
C GLN A 35 7.71 15.95 22.81
N ARG A 36 7.36 14.72 23.21
CA ARG A 36 6.96 14.37 24.59
C ARG A 36 8.13 13.93 25.46
N GLY A 37 9.38 14.03 24.98
CA GLY A 37 10.60 13.69 25.71
C GLY A 37 10.98 12.21 25.68
N ALA A 38 10.30 11.39 24.87
CA ALA A 38 10.69 10.00 24.66
C ALA A 38 11.90 9.89 23.71
N GLN A 39 12.58 8.74 23.75
CA GLN A 39 13.69 8.38 22.87
C GLN A 39 13.24 7.22 21.95
N PRO A 40 12.36 7.46 20.95
CA PRO A 40 11.85 6.41 20.10
C PRO A 40 12.95 5.80 19.22
N LEU A 41 13.15 4.48 19.34
CA LEU A 41 14.02 3.70 18.47
C LEU A 41 13.18 3.06 17.35
N PRO A 42 13.38 3.44 16.07
CA PRO A 42 12.70 2.78 14.97
C PRO A 42 13.26 1.38 14.74
N VAL A 43 12.37 0.39 14.70
CA VAL A 43 12.71 -1.02 14.47
C VAL A 43 11.76 -1.57 13.40
N PRO A 44 12.04 -1.31 12.11
CA PRO A 44 11.17 -1.78 11.03
C PRO A 44 11.27 -3.30 10.91
N THR A 45 10.18 -3.99 11.25
CA THR A 45 10.10 -5.46 11.17
C THR A 45 9.39 -5.93 9.90
N ILE A 46 8.76 -5.01 9.18
CA ILE A 46 8.19 -5.23 7.86
C ILE A 46 8.78 -4.23 6.86
N ALA A 47 8.81 -4.63 5.59
CA ALA A 47 9.19 -3.79 4.47
C ALA A 47 8.00 -3.67 3.49
N ILE A 48 7.87 -2.48 2.90
CA ILE A 48 6.89 -2.21 1.85
C ILE A 48 7.67 -1.85 0.60
N CYS A 49 7.50 -2.64 -0.45
CA CYS A 49 8.16 -2.41 -1.73
C CYS A 49 7.12 -2.18 -2.82
N ALA A 50 7.36 -1.21 -3.68
CA ALA A 50 6.58 -1.05 -4.89
C ALA A 50 6.70 -2.28 -5.80
N HIS A 51 5.58 -2.76 -6.36
CA HIS A 51 5.64 -3.64 -7.52
C HIS A 51 6.06 -2.87 -8.78
N ASP A 52 6.48 -3.64 -9.79
CA ASP A 52 6.61 -3.18 -11.17
C ASP A 52 5.26 -2.59 -11.63
N PRO A 53 5.21 -1.33 -12.11
CA PRO A 53 4.01 -0.73 -12.66
C PRO A 53 3.31 -1.56 -13.74
N ASP A 54 4.04 -2.41 -14.46
CA ASP A 54 3.48 -3.28 -15.50
C ASP A 54 2.45 -4.30 -14.96
N LEU A 55 2.51 -4.66 -13.67
CA LEU A 55 1.50 -5.53 -13.03
C LEU A 55 0.13 -4.86 -12.92
N LEU A 56 0.09 -3.53 -12.81
CA LEU A 56 -1.15 -2.76 -12.79
C LEU A 56 -1.58 -2.31 -14.19
N ARG A 57 -0.74 -2.52 -15.21
CA ARG A 57 -1.00 -2.10 -16.58
C ARG A 57 -2.33 -2.60 -17.14
N PRO A 58 -2.78 -3.85 -16.90
CA PRO A 58 -4.09 -4.32 -17.38
C PRO A 58 -5.28 -3.52 -16.83
N PHE A 59 -5.10 -2.80 -15.71
CA PHE A 59 -6.15 -2.02 -15.05
C PHE A 59 -6.08 -0.51 -15.38
N VAL A 60 -5.05 -0.08 -16.10
CA VAL A 60 -4.83 1.34 -16.44
C VAL A 60 -4.73 1.58 -17.95
N THR A 61 -4.99 0.57 -18.78
CA THR A 61 -5.20 0.76 -20.21
C THR A 61 -6.53 1.47 -20.49
N PRO A 62 -6.69 2.12 -21.65
CA PRO A 62 -7.94 2.80 -21.97
C PRO A 62 -9.16 1.88 -21.86
N GLY A 63 -10.18 2.31 -21.10
CA GLY A 63 -11.41 1.56 -20.83
C GLY A 63 -11.26 0.37 -19.87
N ALA A 64 -10.09 0.15 -19.28
CA ALA A 64 -9.87 -0.96 -18.34
C ALA A 64 -10.73 -0.86 -17.07
N LEU A 65 -11.13 0.36 -16.69
CA LEU A 65 -11.96 0.59 -15.51
C LEU A 65 -13.46 0.60 -15.79
N ASP A 66 -13.90 0.59 -17.06
CA ASP A 66 -15.32 0.59 -17.43
C ASP A 66 -16.13 -0.58 -16.84
N PRO A 67 -15.56 -1.79 -16.66
CA PRO A 67 -16.28 -2.90 -16.00
C PRO A 67 -16.46 -2.74 -14.49
N PHE A 68 -15.84 -1.73 -13.88
CA PHE A 68 -15.84 -1.50 -12.43
C PHE A 68 -16.71 -0.30 -12.09
N ALA A 69 -17.44 -0.38 -10.99
CA ALA A 69 -18.18 0.76 -10.48
C ALA A 69 -17.39 1.56 -9.44
N ALA A 70 -16.33 0.96 -8.86
CA ALA A 70 -15.50 1.62 -7.89
C ALA A 70 -14.03 1.15 -7.92
N LEU A 71 -13.15 2.05 -7.47
CA LEU A 71 -11.75 1.82 -7.17
C LEU A 71 -11.52 2.15 -5.70
N VAL A 72 -11.02 1.18 -4.92
CA VAL A 72 -10.96 1.30 -3.47
C VAL A 72 -9.54 1.10 -2.96
N PHE A 73 -9.07 2.08 -2.20
CA PHE A 73 -7.76 2.08 -1.56
C PHE A 73 -7.87 1.96 -0.05
N THR A 74 -7.12 1.01 0.50
CA THR A 74 -6.94 0.85 1.96
C THR A 74 -5.55 1.29 2.43
N SER A 75 -4.71 1.81 1.53
CA SER A 75 -3.38 2.32 1.87
C SER A 75 -2.86 3.35 0.87
N ARG A 76 -2.03 4.28 1.36
CA ARG A 76 -1.23 5.19 0.51
C ARG A 76 -0.37 4.45 -0.51
N SER A 77 0.18 3.29 -0.15
CA SER A 77 1.01 2.48 -1.05
C SER A 77 0.23 2.00 -2.28
N GLY A 78 -1.05 1.62 -2.09
CA GLY A 78 -1.94 1.27 -3.20
C GLY A 78 -2.20 2.47 -4.13
N ILE A 79 -2.46 3.65 -3.57
CA ILE A 79 -2.68 4.89 -4.33
C ILE A 79 -1.43 5.25 -5.13
N SER A 80 -0.26 5.26 -4.48
CA SER A 80 1.02 5.59 -5.11
C SER A 80 1.40 4.58 -6.19
N ALA A 81 1.15 3.29 -5.99
CA ALA A 81 1.41 2.27 -6.99
C ALA A 81 0.55 2.45 -8.24
N LEU A 82 -0.76 2.66 -8.08
CA LEU A 82 -1.64 2.92 -9.22
C LEU A 82 -1.26 4.25 -9.89
N SER A 83 -0.98 5.30 -9.11
CA SER A 83 -0.54 6.59 -9.64
C SER A 83 0.73 6.48 -10.49
N ARG A 84 1.68 5.60 -10.15
CA ARG A 84 2.85 5.33 -11.00
C ARG A 84 2.49 4.59 -12.28
N ALA A 85 1.52 3.69 -12.24
CA ALA A 85 1.08 2.91 -13.39
C ALA A 85 0.17 3.69 -14.35
N LEU A 86 -0.53 4.71 -13.87
CA LEU A 86 -1.41 5.52 -14.69
C LEU A 86 -0.66 6.18 -15.86
N PRO A 87 -1.27 6.28 -17.04
CA PRO A 87 -0.63 6.95 -18.16
C PRO A 87 -0.45 8.46 -17.86
N SER A 88 0.63 9.03 -18.38
CA SER A 88 0.89 10.46 -18.28
C SER A 88 0.07 11.29 -19.28
N SER A 89 -0.58 10.64 -20.25
CA SER A 89 -1.34 11.30 -21.32
C SER A 89 -2.86 11.20 -21.10
N PRO A 90 -3.61 12.31 -21.17
CA PRO A 90 -5.07 12.33 -21.03
C PRO A 90 -5.81 11.73 -22.25
N ALA A 91 -5.10 11.25 -23.27
CA ALA A 91 -5.66 10.49 -24.38
C ALA A 91 -5.81 8.99 -24.08
N ARG A 92 -5.33 8.53 -22.93
CA ARG A 92 -5.31 7.12 -22.55
C ARG A 92 -5.97 6.88 -21.19
N CYS A 93 -7.04 7.61 -20.88
CA CYS A 93 -7.72 7.49 -19.59
C CYS A 93 -8.28 6.07 -19.39
N PRO A 94 -8.04 5.43 -18.23
CA PRO A 94 -8.60 4.13 -17.90
C PRO A 94 -10.13 4.07 -17.87
N ILE A 95 -10.80 5.20 -17.62
CA ILE A 95 -12.26 5.34 -17.71
C ILE A 95 -12.59 5.97 -19.07
N SER A 96 -13.36 5.25 -19.90
CA SER A 96 -13.79 5.74 -21.21
C SER A 96 -14.80 6.88 -21.10
N ASP A 97 -14.98 7.62 -22.19
CA ASP A 97 -15.98 8.69 -22.31
C ASP A 97 -17.40 8.16 -22.57
N ALA A 98 -17.59 6.84 -22.57
CA ALA A 98 -18.91 6.23 -22.68
C ALA A 98 -19.77 6.68 -21.49
N ALA A 99 -20.96 7.23 -21.78
CA ALA A 99 -21.87 7.73 -20.76
C ALA A 99 -22.41 6.57 -19.90
N SER A 100 -21.78 6.34 -18.74
CA SER A 100 -22.41 5.60 -17.65
C SER A 100 -23.45 6.48 -16.98
N ALA A 101 -24.61 5.90 -16.65
CA ALA A 101 -25.65 6.59 -15.89
C ALA A 101 -25.25 6.90 -14.44
N LEU A 102 -24.17 6.27 -13.94
CA LEU A 102 -23.66 6.44 -12.57
C LEU A 102 -22.19 6.86 -12.59
N PRO A 103 -21.78 7.73 -11.65
CA PRO A 103 -20.38 8.12 -11.50
C PRO A 103 -19.54 6.93 -11.03
N PHE A 104 -18.28 6.90 -11.45
CA PHE A 104 -17.28 5.98 -10.97
C PHE A 104 -16.76 6.46 -9.60
N THR A 105 -16.83 5.61 -8.58
CA THR A 105 -16.43 6.01 -7.22
C THR A 105 -14.98 5.64 -6.93
N VAL A 106 -14.17 6.60 -6.50
CA VAL A 106 -12.83 6.36 -5.95
C VAL A 106 -12.87 6.54 -4.44
N VAL A 107 -12.40 5.56 -3.68
CA VAL A 107 -12.50 5.57 -2.21
C VAL A 107 -11.12 5.47 -1.58
N ALA A 108 -10.86 6.27 -0.55
CA ALA A 108 -9.65 6.19 0.27
C ALA A 108 -9.95 6.49 1.75
N LEU A 109 -9.05 6.06 2.64
CA LEU A 109 -9.20 6.19 4.08
C LEU A 109 -8.66 7.53 4.59
N GLY A 110 -9.49 8.33 5.26
CA GLY A 110 -9.06 9.52 5.99
C GLY A 110 -8.15 10.45 5.17
N SER A 111 -6.99 10.82 5.73
CA SER A 111 -6.00 11.69 5.08
C SER A 111 -5.35 11.09 3.84
N ASP A 112 -5.48 9.78 3.58
CA ASP A 112 -4.95 9.18 2.35
C ASP A 112 -5.71 9.69 1.11
N ALA A 113 -6.94 10.16 1.29
CA ALA A 113 -7.74 10.79 0.25
C ALA A 113 -7.11 12.08 -0.29
N ASP A 114 -6.19 12.72 0.45
CA ASP A 114 -5.44 13.88 -0.03
C ASP A 114 -4.57 13.54 -1.26
N LEU A 115 -4.22 12.27 -1.44
CA LEU A 115 -3.50 11.77 -2.63
C LEU A 115 -4.41 11.61 -3.86
N LEU A 116 -5.73 11.69 -3.70
CA LEU A 116 -6.72 11.61 -4.78
C LEU A 116 -7.03 13.01 -5.33
N ASP A 117 -5.98 13.79 -5.61
CA ASP A 117 -6.09 15.17 -6.07
C ASP A 117 -6.54 15.29 -7.54
N GLY A 118 -6.71 16.53 -8.03
CA GLY A 118 -7.12 16.78 -9.41
C GLY A 118 -6.14 16.21 -10.45
N ALA A 119 -4.85 16.09 -10.13
CA ALA A 119 -3.86 15.51 -11.04
C ALA A 119 -4.03 13.99 -11.13
N PHE A 120 -4.32 13.32 -10.01
CA PHE A 120 -4.66 11.91 -9.99
C PHE A 120 -5.96 11.63 -10.75
N LEU A 121 -7.02 12.38 -10.46
CA LEU A 121 -8.34 12.18 -11.05
C LEU A 121 -8.36 12.46 -12.57
N SER A 122 -7.64 13.49 -13.03
CA SER A 122 -7.55 13.81 -14.47
C SER A 122 -6.82 12.73 -15.29
N ARG A 123 -5.96 11.93 -14.64
CA ARG A 123 -5.31 10.76 -15.28
C ARG A 123 -6.23 9.55 -15.34
N LEU A 124 -7.17 9.42 -14.41
CA LEU A 124 -8.22 8.40 -14.47
C LEU A 124 -9.27 8.70 -15.54
N CYS A 125 -9.66 9.97 -15.64
CA CYS A 125 -10.77 10.43 -16.46
C CYS A 125 -10.54 11.87 -16.94
N ARG A 126 -10.63 12.10 -18.25
CA ARG A 126 -10.44 13.43 -18.85
C ARG A 126 -11.40 14.48 -18.30
N ASP A 127 -12.65 14.09 -18.08
CA ASP A 127 -13.73 14.96 -17.59
C ASP A 127 -14.08 14.66 -16.13
N ALA A 128 -13.09 14.42 -15.27
CA ALA A 128 -13.32 14.19 -13.85
C ALA A 128 -14.13 15.33 -13.20
N ALA A 129 -13.91 16.58 -13.63
CA ALA A 129 -14.64 17.76 -13.15
C ALA A 129 -16.12 17.80 -13.57
N ALA A 130 -16.55 16.99 -14.55
CA ALA A 130 -17.95 16.91 -14.99
C ALA A 130 -18.80 15.99 -14.10
N GLY A 131 -18.27 15.54 -12.95
CA GLY A 131 -18.98 14.67 -12.02
C GLY A 131 -18.99 13.19 -12.42
N ARG A 132 -18.15 12.78 -13.39
CA ARG A 132 -18.02 11.36 -13.79
C ARG A 132 -17.28 10.52 -12.77
N VAL A 133 -16.45 11.16 -11.94
CA VAL A 133 -15.72 10.51 -10.85
C VAL A 133 -16.09 11.19 -9.55
N SER A 134 -16.51 10.40 -8.56
CA SER A 134 -16.75 10.87 -7.21
C SER A 134 -15.66 10.34 -6.28
N VAL A 135 -15.17 11.19 -5.38
CA VAL A 135 -14.28 10.76 -4.29
C VAL A 135 -15.13 10.54 -3.06
N LEU A 136 -15.00 9.36 -2.45
CA LEU A 136 -15.66 8.99 -1.21
C LEU A 136 -14.61 8.80 -0.11
N VAL A 137 -14.84 9.42 1.04
CA VAL A 137 -14.03 9.24 2.25
C VAL A 137 -14.98 8.79 3.35
N PRO A 138 -14.74 7.62 3.98
CA PRO A 138 -15.61 7.14 5.04
C PRO A 138 -15.44 7.98 6.32
N ASP A 139 -16.54 8.23 7.02
CA ASP A 139 -16.55 8.96 8.30
C ASP A 139 -15.66 8.27 9.36
N VAL A 140 -15.67 6.94 9.35
CA VAL A 140 -14.78 6.10 10.17
C VAL A 140 -13.67 5.57 9.25
N PRO A 141 -12.42 6.06 9.35
CA PRO A 141 -11.32 5.72 8.43
C PRO A 141 -10.75 4.33 8.74
N THR A 142 -11.57 3.30 8.58
CA THR A 142 -11.23 1.88 8.74
C THR A 142 -11.70 1.11 7.51
N PRO A 143 -11.11 -0.06 7.20
CA PRO A 143 -11.58 -0.88 6.09
C PRO A 143 -13.07 -1.28 6.20
N ALA A 144 -13.56 -1.50 7.42
CA ALA A 144 -14.98 -1.79 7.65
C ALA A 144 -15.87 -0.56 7.40
N GLY A 145 -15.48 0.60 7.92
CA GLY A 145 -16.19 1.86 7.65
C GLY A 145 -16.17 2.25 6.17
N LEU A 146 -15.13 1.85 5.43
CA LEU A 146 -15.07 2.00 3.98
C LEU A 146 -16.15 1.14 3.30
N VAL A 147 -16.25 -0.14 3.63
CA VAL A 147 -17.29 -1.03 3.09
C VAL A 147 -18.68 -0.47 3.36
N GLU A 148 -18.92 0.01 4.58
CA GLU A 148 -20.19 0.63 4.97
C GLU A 148 -20.50 1.87 4.14
N ALA A 149 -19.54 2.80 4.02
CA ALA A 149 -19.70 4.03 3.24
C ALA A 149 -19.94 3.76 1.75
N LEU A 150 -19.29 2.73 1.19
CA LEU A 150 -19.48 2.34 -0.21
C LEU A 150 -20.88 1.74 -0.48
N GLY A 151 -21.51 1.19 0.56
CA GLY A 151 -22.87 0.66 0.50
C GLY A 151 -23.01 -0.62 -0.34
N SER A 152 -24.22 -0.89 -0.82
CA SER A 152 -24.53 -2.14 -1.53
C SER A 152 -23.91 -2.19 -2.93
N GLY A 153 -23.24 -3.31 -3.22
CA GLY A 153 -22.62 -3.56 -4.52
C GLY A 153 -23.62 -3.95 -5.61
N SER A 154 -24.69 -4.67 -5.26
CA SER A 154 -25.68 -5.19 -6.23
C SER A 154 -25.03 -5.96 -7.41
N GLY A 155 -23.98 -6.74 -7.12
CA GLY A 155 -23.22 -7.52 -8.10
C GLY A 155 -22.20 -6.72 -8.91
N ARG A 156 -22.05 -5.40 -8.67
CA ARG A 156 -21.06 -4.56 -9.36
C ARG A 156 -19.65 -4.91 -8.92
N ARG A 157 -18.69 -4.70 -9.82
CA ARG A 157 -17.27 -4.98 -9.57
C ARG A 157 -16.59 -3.79 -8.91
N VAL A 158 -15.65 -4.08 -8.02
CA VAL A 158 -14.79 -3.10 -7.36
C VAL A 158 -13.34 -3.52 -7.47
N LEU A 159 -12.48 -2.62 -7.94
CA LEU A 159 -11.05 -2.86 -8.05
C LEU A 159 -10.35 -2.44 -6.75
N CYS A 160 -9.54 -3.34 -6.19
CA CYS A 160 -8.85 -3.14 -4.93
C CYS A 160 -7.33 -3.32 -5.12
N PRO A 161 -6.57 -2.23 -5.31
CA PRO A 161 -5.11 -2.24 -5.25
C PRO A 161 -4.65 -2.60 -3.83
N VAL A 162 -4.14 -3.82 -3.65
CA VAL A 162 -3.82 -4.43 -2.35
C VAL A 162 -2.39 -5.00 -2.37
N PRO A 163 -1.79 -5.29 -1.20
CA PRO A 163 -0.49 -5.93 -1.15
C PRO A 163 -0.55 -7.39 -1.60
N ASP A 164 0.56 -7.84 -2.19
CA ASP A 164 1.01 -9.23 -2.10
C ASP A 164 1.86 -9.38 -0.83
N VAL A 165 1.51 -10.34 0.02
CA VAL A 165 2.26 -10.60 1.26
C VAL A 165 3.24 -11.74 1.02
N VAL A 166 4.52 -11.45 1.24
CA VAL A 166 5.63 -12.39 1.05
C VAL A 166 6.35 -12.59 2.38
N SER A 167 6.84 -13.80 2.66
CA SER A 167 7.64 -14.14 3.85
C SER A 167 6.99 -13.87 5.21
N LEU A 168 5.70 -13.54 5.25
CA LEU A 168 4.86 -13.35 6.44
C LEU A 168 3.50 -13.99 6.21
N ARG A 169 2.75 -14.26 7.29
CA ARG A 169 1.32 -14.56 7.17
C ARG A 169 0.56 -13.30 6.78
N GLU A 170 -0.33 -13.40 5.78
CA GLU A 170 -1.20 -12.29 5.40
C GLU A 170 -2.06 -11.85 6.62
N PRO A 171 -1.95 -10.58 7.07
CA PRO A 171 -2.77 -10.07 8.15
C PRO A 171 -4.26 -10.09 7.75
N PRO A 172 -5.19 -10.27 8.69
CA PRO A 172 -6.62 -10.42 8.38
C PRO A 172 -7.27 -9.13 7.85
N VAL A 173 -6.53 -8.02 7.76
CA VAL A 173 -7.04 -6.71 7.34
C VAL A 173 -7.54 -6.74 5.89
N VAL A 174 -6.70 -7.16 4.93
CA VAL A 174 -7.08 -7.21 3.51
C VAL A 174 -8.09 -8.33 3.23
N PRO A 175 -7.89 -9.58 3.70
CA PRO A 175 -8.88 -10.63 3.54
C PRO A 175 -10.24 -10.27 4.14
N GLY A 176 -10.25 -9.69 5.35
CA GLY A 176 -11.49 -9.26 6.01
C GLY A 176 -12.18 -8.11 5.27
N PHE A 177 -11.41 -7.16 4.74
CA PHE A 177 -11.93 -6.08 3.90
C PHE A 177 -12.61 -6.61 2.62
N LEU A 178 -11.94 -7.51 1.90
CA LEU A 178 -12.50 -8.09 0.67
C LEU A 178 -13.75 -8.93 0.96
N ALA A 179 -13.72 -9.72 2.03
CA ALA A 179 -14.90 -10.47 2.49
C ALA A 179 -16.07 -9.53 2.87
N GLY A 180 -15.77 -8.38 3.48
CA GLY A 180 -16.76 -7.35 3.78
C GLY A 180 -17.41 -6.79 2.52
N LEU A 181 -16.63 -6.48 1.48
CA LEU A 181 -17.14 -6.06 0.17
C LEU A 181 -18.06 -7.12 -0.45
N GLU A 182 -17.63 -8.39 -0.44
CA GLU A 182 -18.41 -9.51 -0.96
C GLU A 182 -19.73 -9.70 -0.21
N ALA A 183 -19.70 -9.58 1.13
CA ALA A 183 -20.90 -9.63 1.96
C ALA A 183 -21.87 -8.46 1.69
N ALA A 184 -21.35 -7.29 1.30
CA ALA A 184 -22.14 -6.15 0.84
C ALA A 184 -22.62 -6.28 -0.63
N GLY A 185 -22.35 -7.41 -1.28
CA GLY A 185 -22.80 -7.73 -2.64
C GLY A 185 -21.91 -7.15 -3.74
N TRP A 186 -20.66 -6.79 -3.44
CA TRP A 186 -19.68 -6.42 -4.45
C TRP A 186 -18.93 -7.64 -4.99
N VAL A 187 -18.47 -7.57 -6.23
CA VAL A 187 -17.48 -8.50 -6.77
C VAL A 187 -16.10 -7.87 -6.62
N ALA A 188 -15.40 -8.22 -5.54
CA ALA A 188 -14.08 -7.66 -5.23
C ALA A 188 -12.99 -8.26 -6.13
N VAL A 189 -12.21 -7.38 -6.77
CA VAL A 189 -11.10 -7.78 -7.65
C VAL A 189 -9.79 -7.24 -7.07
N ARG A 190 -8.92 -8.15 -6.66
CA ARG A 190 -7.58 -7.80 -6.17
C ARG A 190 -6.68 -7.37 -7.34
N ALA A 191 -5.93 -6.29 -7.14
CA ALA A 191 -4.83 -5.88 -8.02
C ALA A 191 -3.53 -5.81 -7.20
N PRO A 192 -2.48 -6.57 -7.55
CA PRO A 192 -1.23 -6.63 -6.78
C PRO A 192 -0.45 -5.32 -6.96
N ALA A 193 -0.60 -4.41 -5.99
CA ALA A 193 -0.13 -3.04 -6.14
C ALA A 193 1.26 -2.82 -5.53
N TYR A 194 1.56 -3.53 -4.45
CA TYR A 194 2.84 -3.47 -3.75
C TYR A 194 3.09 -4.77 -3.00
N ILE A 195 4.32 -4.96 -2.53
CA ILE A 195 4.73 -6.09 -1.71
C ILE A 195 4.79 -5.64 -0.26
N MET A 196 4.24 -6.46 0.63
CA MET A 196 4.51 -6.41 2.07
C MET A 196 5.34 -7.64 2.44
N SER A 197 6.52 -7.44 3.00
CA SER A 197 7.39 -8.54 3.40
C SER A 197 8.01 -8.36 4.78
N TRP A 198 8.61 -9.41 5.31
CA TRP A 198 9.50 -9.30 6.46
C TRP A 198 10.71 -8.41 6.11
N ALA A 199 11.13 -7.54 7.05
CA ALA A 199 12.29 -6.66 6.85
C ALA A 199 13.63 -7.41 6.84
N GLY A 200 13.64 -8.67 7.29
CA GLY A 200 14.80 -9.54 7.26
C GLY A 200 15.36 -9.87 8.66
N PRO A 201 16.35 -10.78 8.74
CA PRO A 201 16.84 -11.35 10.01
C PRO A 201 17.38 -10.29 10.96
N ARG A 202 18.04 -9.28 10.41
CA ARG A 202 18.69 -8.20 11.17
C ARG A 202 17.71 -7.16 11.74
N CYS A 203 16.40 -7.34 11.55
CA CYS A 203 15.42 -6.32 11.94
C CYS A 203 15.37 -6.08 13.46
N ALA A 204 15.81 -7.05 14.28
CA ALA A 204 15.80 -6.95 15.73
C ALA A 204 17.16 -6.53 16.34
N GLU A 205 18.24 -6.43 15.56
CA GLU A 205 19.60 -6.18 16.08
C GLU A 205 19.68 -4.97 17.00
N ALA A 206 19.02 -3.87 16.65
CA ALA A 206 19.03 -2.65 17.45
C ALA A 206 18.38 -2.81 18.83
N LEU A 207 17.51 -3.82 19.01
CA LEU A 207 16.87 -4.12 20.30
C LEU A 207 17.68 -5.08 21.16
N VAL A 208 18.52 -5.93 20.57
CA VAL A 208 19.23 -7.01 21.27
C VAL A 208 20.75 -6.85 21.32
N ALA A 209 21.29 -5.79 20.70
CA ALA A 209 22.70 -5.47 20.79
C ALA A 209 23.16 -5.36 22.26
N ALA A 210 24.35 -5.84 22.58
CA ALA A 210 24.86 -5.89 23.95
C ALA A 210 24.90 -4.52 24.66
N GLU A 211 25.07 -3.45 23.88
CA GLU A 211 25.10 -2.06 24.33
C GLU A 211 23.70 -1.39 24.35
N ALA A 212 22.65 -2.09 23.89
CA ALA A 212 21.30 -1.56 23.85
C ALA A 212 20.68 -1.56 25.25
N ALA A 213 20.23 -0.40 25.70
CA ALA A 213 19.38 -0.32 26.87
C ALA A 213 18.02 -0.98 26.55
N PRO A 214 17.45 -1.77 27.48
CA PRO A 214 16.14 -2.37 27.27
C PRO A 214 15.08 -1.27 27.09
N PRO A 215 14.17 -1.40 26.11
CA PRO A 215 13.14 -0.40 25.91
C PRO A 215 12.11 -0.43 27.05
N ASP A 216 11.67 0.75 27.50
CA ASP A 216 10.59 0.87 28.49
C ASP A 216 9.23 0.41 27.92
N ALA A 217 9.06 0.53 26.60
CA ALA A 217 7.85 0.14 25.88
C ALA A 217 8.16 -0.21 24.43
N VAL A 218 7.38 -1.13 23.87
CA VAL A 218 7.36 -1.46 22.44
C VAL A 218 5.96 -1.22 21.90
N VAL A 219 5.86 -0.54 20.76
CA VAL A 219 4.59 -0.21 20.11
C VAL A 219 4.53 -0.91 18.76
N PHE A 220 3.43 -1.62 18.52
CA PHE A 220 3.12 -2.23 17.24
C PHE A 220 1.87 -1.57 16.65
N THR A 221 1.90 -1.35 15.35
CA THR A 221 0.79 -0.79 14.57
C THR A 221 0.06 -1.87 13.77
N SER A 222 0.65 -3.07 13.65
CA SER A 222 0.01 -4.22 13.01
C SER A 222 0.48 -5.56 13.57
N THR A 223 -0.31 -6.61 13.33
CA THR A 223 0.09 -8.00 13.67
C THR A 223 1.27 -8.50 12.83
N ALA A 224 1.45 -7.98 11.61
CA ALA A 224 2.60 -8.31 10.77
C ALA A 224 3.92 -7.84 11.39
N GLU A 225 3.90 -6.68 12.07
CA GLU A 225 5.09 -6.16 12.75
C GLU A 225 5.48 -7.04 13.94
N VAL A 226 4.50 -7.59 14.67
CA VAL A 226 4.73 -8.53 15.76
C VAL A 226 5.36 -9.82 15.23
N GLU A 227 4.79 -10.39 14.16
CA GLU A 227 5.34 -11.59 13.52
C GLU A 227 6.77 -11.34 13.01
N GLY A 228 7.00 -10.21 12.33
CA GLY A 228 8.32 -9.83 11.84
C GLY A 228 9.36 -9.69 12.95
N LEU A 229 8.97 -9.14 14.11
CA LEU A 229 9.86 -9.04 15.27
C LEU A 229 10.20 -10.41 15.84
N LEU A 230 9.18 -11.27 16.05
CA LEU A 230 9.39 -12.62 16.59
C LEU A 230 10.35 -13.42 15.71
N LYS A 231 10.19 -13.34 14.38
CA LYS A 231 11.12 -13.95 13.43
C LYS A 231 12.53 -13.38 13.54
N GLY A 232 12.68 -12.07 13.72
CA GLY A 232 13.98 -11.44 13.96
C GLY A 232 14.67 -11.99 15.21
N LEU A 233 13.96 -12.00 16.34
CA LEU A 233 14.48 -12.47 17.62
C LEU A 233 14.87 -13.96 17.60
N GLU A 234 14.10 -14.81 16.93
CA GLU A 234 14.43 -16.23 16.74
C GLU A 234 15.75 -16.43 15.97
N ASN A 235 16.03 -15.56 14.98
CA ASN A 235 17.27 -15.64 14.20
C ASN A 235 18.49 -15.14 15.00
N GLU A 236 18.32 -14.12 15.84
CA GLU A 236 19.40 -13.64 16.72
C GLU A 236 19.75 -14.66 17.81
N CYS A 237 18.76 -15.38 18.36
CA CYS A 237 18.97 -16.42 19.36
C CYS A 237 19.70 -17.67 18.82
N MET A 238 19.74 -17.88 17.51
CA MET A 238 20.44 -18.99 16.86
C MET A 238 21.91 -18.68 16.55
N CYS A 239 22.33 -17.41 16.70
CA CYS A 239 23.70 -16.96 16.46
C CYS A 239 24.54 -16.75 17.73
N THR A 240 23.95 -16.97 18.91
CA THR A 240 24.60 -16.98 20.23
C THR A 240 24.78 -18.40 20.76
#